data_AF-A0A9P8JK50-F1
#
_entry.id   AF-A0A9P8JK50-F1
#
_cell.length_a   1.000
_cell.length_b   1.000
_cell.length_c   1.000
_cell.angle_alpha   90.00
_cell.angle_beta   90.00
_cell.angle_gamma   90.00
#
_symmetry.space_group_name_H-M   'P 1'
#
loop_
_entity.id
_entity.type
_entity.pdbx_description
1 polymer ?
#
loop_
_entity_poly.entity_id
_entity_poly.type
_entity_poly.pdbx_seq_one_letter_code
_entity_poly.pdbx_strand_id
1 'polypeptide(L)'
;NYVAQHVVEYGFPPDRQRVLELVLKGLEGYSKHKFASNVVEKCLTHSEETWKHDVIGVIVRNNNREGESMLLGLIRDNYGNYVIQKLLDLLSQQDFDHFIDILQPELAKAKRTGCGKQVTAIEKRMQRPCDQSLLPHQAVFGTRTISQNTTPPPPPLTADQRSLQTSSVGSVNGDTLEGATSSRKGSVEHVVPNVFEA
;
A
#
# COMPACT_ATOMS: atom_id res chain seq x y z
N ASN A 1 -2.00 0.27 18.77
CA ASN A 1 -1.80 -0.22 17.40
C ASN A 1 -1.76 -1.74 17.35
N TYR A 2 -0.65 -2.38 17.74
CA TYR A 2 -0.46 -3.84 17.60
C TYR A 2 -1.54 -4.70 18.27
N VAL A 3 -1.96 -4.34 19.49
CA VAL A 3 -3.04 -5.08 20.19
C VAL A 3 -4.35 -5.05 19.40
N ALA A 4 -4.71 -3.90 18.82
CA ALA A 4 -5.93 -3.79 18.01
C ALA A 4 -5.83 -4.63 16.74
N GLN A 5 -4.66 -4.63 16.06
CA GLN A 5 -4.43 -5.51 14.91
C GLN A 5 -4.55 -6.99 15.30
N HIS A 6 -4.01 -7.38 16.45
CA HIS A 6 -4.11 -8.75 16.95
C HIS A 6 -5.56 -9.17 17.21
N VAL A 7 -6.39 -8.28 17.77
CA VAL A 7 -7.83 -8.53 17.94
C VAL A 7 -8.53 -8.68 16.58
N VAL A 8 -8.16 -7.87 15.59
CA VAL A 8 -8.72 -7.97 14.23
C VAL A 8 -8.31 -9.27 13.53
N GLU A 9 -7.08 -9.74 13.74
CA GLU A 9 -6.56 -10.96 13.09
C GLU A 9 -7.03 -12.25 13.76
N TYR A 10 -6.94 -12.30 15.09
CA TYR A 10 -7.04 -13.54 15.87
C TYR A 10 -8.10 -13.48 16.97
N GLY A 11 -8.71 -12.31 17.19
CA GLY A 11 -9.77 -12.15 18.18
C GLY A 11 -11.04 -12.90 17.81
N PHE A 12 -11.90 -13.10 18.82
CA PHE A 12 -13.20 -13.70 18.60
C PHE A 12 -14.06 -12.82 17.67
N PRO A 13 -14.97 -13.42 16.87
CA PRO A 13 -15.79 -12.65 15.93
C PRO A 13 -16.52 -11.44 16.54
N PRO A 14 -17.10 -11.49 17.76
CA PRO A 14 -17.75 -10.34 18.37
C PRO A 14 -16.80 -9.17 18.67
N ASP A 15 -15.56 -9.48 19.07
CA ASP A 15 -14.55 -8.46 19.38
C ASP A 15 -14.03 -7.81 18.10
N ARG A 16 -13.74 -8.63 17.07
CA ARG A 16 -13.38 -8.14 15.74
C ARG A 16 -14.48 -7.24 15.16
N GLN A 17 -15.74 -7.67 15.26
CA GLN A 17 -16.88 -6.89 14.77
C GLN A 17 -16.98 -5.54 15.47
N ARG A 18 -16.77 -5.50 16.80
CA ARG A 18 -16.77 -4.24 17.55
C ARG A 18 -15.63 -3.30 17.11
N VAL A 19 -14.46 -3.83 16.78
CA VAL A 19 -13.37 -3.01 16.20
C VAL A 19 -13.76 -2.46 14.83
N LEU A 20 -14.34 -3.29 13.96
CA LEU A 20 -14.80 -2.89 12.62
C LEU A 20 -15.84 -1.75 12.68
N GLU A 21 -16.80 -1.84 13.60
CA GLU A 21 -17.82 -0.79 13.81
C GLU A 21 -17.21 0.53 14.30
N LEU A 22 -16.24 0.46 15.22
CA LEU A 22 -15.54 1.66 15.72
C LEU A 22 -14.72 2.32 14.62
N VAL A 23 -13.98 1.51 13.85
CA VAL A 23 -13.18 2.01 12.72
C VAL A 23 -14.07 2.65 11.66
N LEU A 24 -15.20 2.04 11.31
CA LEU A 24 -16.12 2.57 10.30
C LEU A 24 -16.70 3.93 10.72
N LYS A 25 -17.07 4.10 12.00
CA LYS A 25 -17.57 5.38 12.54
C LYS A 25 -16.53 6.50 12.53
N GLY A 26 -15.25 6.15 12.70
CA GLY A 26 -14.13 7.10 12.75
C GLY A 26 -13.21 7.05 11.54
N LEU A 27 -13.69 6.52 10.40
CA LEU A 27 -12.85 6.05 9.29
C LEU A 27 -11.84 7.10 8.82
N GLU A 28 -12.26 8.35 8.62
CA GLU A 28 -11.38 9.42 8.14
C GLU A 28 -10.24 9.69 9.12
N GLY A 29 -10.56 9.87 10.40
CA GLY A 29 -9.57 10.19 11.44
C GLY A 29 -8.57 9.06 11.64
N TYR A 30 -9.03 7.80 11.65
CA TYR A 30 -8.14 6.66 11.80
C TYR A 30 -7.25 6.45 10.57
N SER A 31 -7.78 6.67 9.37
CA SER A 31 -7.02 6.50 8.12
C SER A 31 -5.88 7.52 7.98
N LYS A 32 -6.06 8.75 8.50
CA LYS A 32 -5.04 9.81 8.50
C LYS A 32 -4.07 9.75 9.69
N HIS A 33 -4.21 8.77 10.58
CA HIS A 33 -3.40 8.68 11.79
C HIS A 33 -2.25 7.67 11.62
N LYS A 34 -1.01 8.12 11.88
CA LYS A 34 0.25 7.37 11.71
C LYS A 34 0.21 5.89 12.12
N PHE A 35 -0.45 5.60 13.24
CA PHE A 35 -0.53 4.25 13.77
C PHE A 35 -1.87 3.58 13.52
N ALA A 36 -2.95 4.34 13.42
CA ALA A 36 -4.29 3.76 13.32
C ALA A 36 -4.61 3.36 11.87
N SER A 37 -3.97 3.98 10.87
CA SER A 37 -4.06 3.58 9.47
C SER A 37 -3.73 2.10 9.28
N ASN A 38 -2.72 1.59 9.99
CA ASN A 38 -2.37 0.17 9.98
C ASN A 38 -3.51 -0.72 10.52
N VAL A 39 -4.27 -0.24 11.50
CA VAL A 39 -5.45 -0.95 12.03
C VAL A 39 -6.57 -0.93 10.99
N VAL A 40 -6.76 0.18 10.28
CA VAL A 40 -7.74 0.28 9.17
C VAL A 40 -7.38 -0.70 8.04
N GLU A 41 -6.11 -0.75 7.63
CA GLU A 41 -5.63 -1.72 6.63
C GLU A 41 -5.86 -3.17 7.09
N LYS A 42 -5.68 -3.45 8.38
CA LYS A 42 -5.95 -4.76 8.95
C LYS A 42 -7.44 -5.08 8.93
N CYS A 43 -8.28 -4.12 9.28
CA CYS A 43 -9.74 -4.25 9.19
C CYS A 43 -10.18 -4.57 7.76
N LEU A 44 -9.63 -3.88 6.76
CA LEU A 44 -9.91 -4.17 5.35
C LEU A 44 -9.56 -5.62 4.96
N THR A 45 -8.47 -6.16 5.51
CA THR A 45 -7.99 -7.52 5.19
C THR A 45 -8.85 -8.61 5.84
N HIS A 46 -9.38 -8.38 7.04
CA HIS A 46 -10.08 -9.39 7.86
C HIS A 46 -11.59 -9.15 7.99
N SER A 47 -12.16 -8.30 7.13
CA SER A 47 -13.58 -7.99 7.09
C SER A 47 -14.29 -8.69 5.92
N GLU A 48 -15.60 -8.81 6.06
CA GLU A 48 -16.48 -9.26 4.98
C GLU A 48 -16.56 -8.22 3.85
N GLU A 49 -17.02 -8.65 2.68
CA GLU A 49 -17.16 -7.74 1.52
C GLU A 49 -18.18 -6.63 1.78
N THR A 50 -19.24 -6.93 2.52
CA THR A 50 -20.25 -5.97 2.98
C THR A 50 -19.64 -4.79 3.71
N TRP A 51 -18.68 -5.03 4.60
CA TRP A 51 -18.00 -3.97 5.33
C TRP A 51 -17.11 -3.11 4.43
N LYS A 52 -16.45 -3.70 3.42
CA LYS A 52 -15.66 -2.92 2.43
C LYS A 52 -16.58 -2.05 1.56
N HIS A 53 -17.75 -2.56 1.20
CA HIS A 53 -18.78 -1.78 0.52
C HIS A 53 -19.26 -0.60 1.38
N ASP A 54 -19.47 -0.81 2.69
CA ASP A 54 -19.79 0.27 3.62
C ASP A 54 -18.66 1.32 3.71
N VAL A 55 -17.40 0.88 3.72
CA VAL A 55 -16.23 1.76 3.68
C VAL A 55 -16.23 2.65 2.43
N ILE A 56 -16.50 2.09 1.24
CA ILE A 56 -16.67 2.88 0.01
C ILE A 56 -17.80 3.90 0.22
N GLY A 57 -18.95 3.44 0.72
CA GLY A 57 -20.10 4.30 0.97
C GLY A 57 -19.79 5.48 1.92
N VAL A 58 -18.95 5.29 2.93
CA VAL A 58 -18.49 6.38 3.82
C VAL A 58 -17.54 7.33 3.10
N ILE A 59 -16.55 6.80 2.39
CA ILE A 59 -15.54 7.60 1.67
C ILE A 59 -16.20 8.49 0.60
N VAL A 60 -17.20 7.96 -0.11
CA VAL A 60 -17.86 8.65 -1.23
C VAL A 60 -18.88 9.69 -0.76
N ARG A 61 -19.62 9.41 0.33
CA ARG A 61 -20.70 10.29 0.80
C ARG A 61 -20.22 11.44 1.68
N ASN A 62 -19.05 11.31 2.31
CA ASN A 62 -18.58 12.29 3.28
C ASN A 62 -17.71 13.37 2.62
N ASN A 63 -18.07 14.62 2.89
CA ASN A 63 -17.21 15.77 2.65
C ASN A 63 -16.72 16.31 3.98
N ASN A 64 -15.51 16.87 4.01
CA ASN A 64 -15.00 17.56 5.18
C ASN A 64 -15.73 18.91 5.38
N ARG A 65 -15.43 19.58 6.49
CA ARG A 65 -16.07 20.85 6.87
C ARG A 65 -15.83 22.00 5.88
N GLU A 66 -14.81 21.88 5.04
CA GLU A 66 -14.40 22.87 4.04
C GLU A 66 -15.03 22.56 2.66
N GLY A 67 -15.86 21.53 2.56
CA GLY A 67 -16.50 21.09 1.32
C GLY A 67 -15.60 20.24 0.42
N GLU A 68 -14.40 19.88 0.87
CA GLU A 68 -13.51 18.95 0.17
C GLU A 68 -13.98 17.50 0.38
N SER A 69 -13.92 16.67 -0.66
CA SER A 69 -14.24 15.24 -0.54
C SER A 69 -13.31 14.55 0.46
N MET A 70 -13.86 13.70 1.33
CA MET A 70 -13.06 12.83 2.22
C MET A 70 -12.04 12.03 1.42
N LEU A 71 -12.41 11.54 0.23
CA LEU A 71 -11.53 10.81 -0.67
C LEU A 71 -10.29 11.63 -1.07
N LEU A 72 -10.50 12.88 -1.48
CA LEU A 72 -9.39 13.78 -1.83
C LEU A 72 -8.46 14.01 -0.65
N GLY A 73 -9.03 14.21 0.55
CA GLY A 73 -8.27 14.33 1.78
C GLY A 73 -7.43 13.09 2.10
N LEU A 74 -7.95 11.89 1.83
CA LEU A 74 -7.21 10.63 2.03
C LEU A 74 -6.11 10.42 1.00
N ILE A 75 -6.35 10.77 -0.28
CA ILE A 75 -5.35 10.68 -1.35
C ILE A 75 -4.12 11.54 -1.03
N ARG A 76 -4.35 12.75 -0.50
CA ARG A 76 -3.29 13.73 -0.20
C ARG A 76 -2.54 13.44 1.09
N ASP A 77 -3.14 12.68 1.99
CA ASP A 77 -2.61 12.41 3.33
C ASP A 77 -1.40 11.46 3.31
N ASN A 78 -0.48 11.64 4.26
CA ASN A 78 0.74 10.83 4.38
C ASN A 78 0.48 9.37 4.77
N TYR A 79 -0.69 9.08 5.35
CA TYR A 79 -1.09 7.75 5.81
C TYR A 79 -2.35 7.25 5.08
N GLY A 80 -3.32 8.13 4.84
CA GLY A 80 -4.58 7.81 4.17
C GLY A 80 -4.40 7.22 2.78
N ASN A 81 -3.37 7.64 2.04
CA ASN A 81 -3.10 7.13 0.70
C ASN A 81 -2.83 5.61 0.68
N TYR A 82 -2.26 5.06 1.75
CA TYR A 82 -2.02 3.62 1.89
C TYR A 82 -3.32 2.87 2.14
N VAL A 83 -4.26 3.46 2.87
CA VAL A 83 -5.61 2.89 3.07
C VAL A 83 -6.37 2.80 1.75
N ILE A 84 -6.30 3.83 0.89
CA ILE A 84 -6.91 3.81 -0.44
C ILE A 84 -6.28 2.72 -1.32
N GLN A 85 -4.95 2.61 -1.33
CA GLN A 85 -4.26 1.53 -2.05
C GLN A 85 -4.67 0.14 -1.55
N LYS A 86 -4.75 -0.04 -0.22
CA LYS A 86 -5.16 -1.30 0.39
C LYS A 86 -6.60 -1.67 0.04
N LEU A 87 -7.51 -0.70 0.07
CA LEU A 87 -8.89 -0.88 -0.35
C LEU A 87 -8.93 -1.34 -1.81
N LEU A 88 -8.24 -0.65 -2.71
CA LEU A 88 -8.11 -1.03 -4.12
C LEU A 88 -7.46 -2.39 -4.37
N ASP A 89 -6.70 -2.97 -3.43
CA ASP A 89 -6.17 -4.32 -3.57
C ASP A 89 -7.22 -5.40 -3.20
N LEU A 90 -8.24 -5.05 -2.41
CA LEU A 90 -9.14 -6.00 -1.74
C LEU A 90 -10.59 -5.98 -2.22
N LEU A 91 -11.01 -4.96 -2.96
CA LEU A 91 -12.38 -4.86 -3.48
C LEU A 91 -12.71 -5.95 -4.50
N SER A 92 -13.97 -6.41 -4.48
CA SER A 92 -14.60 -7.15 -5.57
C SER A 92 -14.51 -6.40 -6.90
N GLN A 93 -14.64 -7.09 -8.04
CA GLN A 93 -14.57 -6.42 -9.35
C GLN A 93 -15.64 -5.34 -9.51
N GLN A 94 -16.88 -5.63 -9.08
CA GLN A 94 -17.99 -4.69 -9.15
C GLN A 94 -17.75 -3.43 -8.31
N ASP A 95 -17.32 -3.59 -7.05
CA ASP A 95 -17.03 -2.45 -6.17
C ASP A 95 -15.80 -1.69 -6.62
N PHE A 96 -14.81 -2.38 -7.19
CA PHE A 96 -13.62 -1.77 -7.77
C PHE A 96 -13.99 -0.86 -8.93
N ASP A 97 -14.74 -1.34 -9.93
CA ASP A 97 -15.14 -0.54 -11.09
C ASP A 97 -15.94 0.70 -10.66
N HIS A 98 -16.90 0.53 -9.74
CA HIS A 98 -17.65 1.63 -9.16
C HIS A 98 -16.75 2.66 -8.45
N PHE A 99 -15.79 2.20 -7.66
CA PHE A 99 -14.90 3.08 -6.92
C PHE A 99 -13.91 3.82 -7.84
N ILE A 100 -13.47 3.19 -8.94
CA ILE A 100 -12.59 3.80 -9.95
C ILE A 100 -13.24 5.02 -10.61
N ASP A 101 -14.53 4.92 -10.98
CA ASP A 101 -15.28 6.03 -11.60
C ASP A 101 -15.29 7.29 -10.72
N ILE A 102 -15.34 7.10 -9.40
CA ILE A 102 -15.34 8.19 -8.40
C ILE A 102 -13.92 8.65 -8.10
N LEU A 103 -12.95 7.73 -8.09
CA LEU A 103 -11.56 8.00 -7.74
C LEU A 103 -10.82 8.82 -8.80
N GLN A 104 -11.08 8.56 -10.09
CA GLN A 104 -10.45 9.26 -11.22
C GLN A 104 -10.50 10.81 -11.13
N PRO A 105 -11.69 11.45 -10.98
CA PRO A 105 -11.76 12.91 -10.90
C PRO A 105 -11.05 13.47 -9.66
N GLU A 106 -11.05 12.75 -8.53
CA GLU A 106 -10.35 13.18 -7.32
C GLU A 106 -8.81 13.08 -7.46
N LEU A 107 -8.30 12.05 -8.14
CA LEU A 107 -6.87 11.95 -8.46
C LEU A 107 -6.41 13.10 -9.37
N ALA A 108 -7.22 13.48 -10.36
CA ALA A 108 -6.92 14.62 -11.22
C ALA A 108 -6.88 15.96 -10.44
N LYS A 109 -7.71 16.12 -9.41
CA LYS A 109 -7.63 17.25 -8.47
C LYS A 109 -6.35 17.18 -7.63
N ALA A 110 -6.05 16.04 -7.01
CA ALA A 110 -4.88 15.84 -6.16
C ALA A 110 -3.55 16.07 -6.89
N LYS A 111 -3.49 15.70 -8.18
CA LYS A 111 -2.30 15.88 -9.03
C LYS A 111 -1.93 17.34 -9.21
N ARG A 112 -2.92 18.24 -9.24
CA ARG A 112 -2.72 19.69 -9.37
C ARG A 112 -2.22 20.34 -8.07
N THR A 113 -2.42 19.70 -6.93
CA THR A 113 -2.08 20.24 -5.60
C THR A 113 -0.76 19.73 -5.02
N GLY A 114 0.08 19.06 -5.82
CA GLY A 114 1.44 18.66 -5.41
C GLY A 114 1.58 17.25 -4.80
N CYS A 115 0.54 16.42 -4.80
CA CYS A 115 0.55 15.05 -4.26
C CYS A 115 0.91 13.98 -5.31
N GLY A 116 1.87 14.28 -6.19
CA GLY A 116 2.18 13.45 -7.36
C GLY A 116 2.60 12.02 -7.02
N LYS A 117 3.39 11.84 -5.95
CA LYS A 117 3.87 10.51 -5.52
C LYS A 117 2.71 9.62 -5.06
N GLN A 118 1.79 10.17 -4.26
CA GLN A 118 0.60 9.47 -3.78
C GLN A 118 -0.31 9.09 -4.95
N VAL A 119 -0.54 10.04 -5.87
CA VAL A 119 -1.37 9.81 -7.06
C VAL A 119 -0.81 8.68 -7.91
N THR A 120 0.48 8.69 -8.24
CA THR A 120 1.09 7.62 -9.04
C THR A 120 1.02 6.25 -8.35
N ALA A 121 1.17 6.20 -7.02
CA ALA A 121 1.05 4.95 -6.27
C ALA A 121 -0.38 4.37 -6.34
N ILE A 122 -1.39 5.24 -6.24
CA ILE A 122 -2.80 4.84 -6.35
C ILE A 122 -3.14 4.45 -7.80
N GLU A 123 -2.73 5.24 -8.80
CA GLU A 123 -2.93 4.93 -10.23
C GLU A 123 -2.40 3.55 -10.60
N LYS A 124 -1.26 3.14 -10.02
CA LYS A 124 -0.70 1.80 -10.22
C LYS A 124 -1.63 0.69 -9.73
N ARG A 125 -2.39 0.91 -8.65
CA ARG A 125 -3.39 -0.05 -8.12
C ARG A 125 -4.68 -0.09 -8.93
N MET A 126 -4.95 0.95 -9.71
CA MET A 126 -6.10 1.00 -10.62
C MET A 126 -5.91 0.09 -11.85
N GLN A 127 -4.66 -0.25 -12.20
CA GLN A 127 -4.32 -1.08 -13.35
C GLN A 127 -4.34 -2.58 -13.02
N ARG A 128 -5.33 -3.05 -12.25
CA ARG A 128 -5.49 -4.50 -12.04
C ARG A 128 -5.52 -5.18 -13.40
N PRO A 129 -4.69 -6.21 -13.67
CA PRO A 129 -4.84 -7.00 -14.88
C PRO A 129 -6.25 -7.59 -14.83
N CYS A 130 -7.17 -7.04 -15.63
CA CYS A 130 -8.45 -7.68 -15.87
C CYS A 130 -8.11 -9.02 -16.50
N ASP A 131 -8.45 -10.13 -15.82
CA ASP A 131 -8.28 -11.48 -16.35
C ASP A 131 -9.26 -11.64 -17.52
N GLN A 132 -8.88 -11.10 -18.67
CA GLN A 132 -9.60 -11.22 -19.92
C GLN A 132 -9.26 -12.57 -20.59
N SER A 133 -9.15 -13.64 -19.80
CA SER A 133 -8.79 -14.98 -20.26
C SER A 133 -9.99 -15.91 -20.51
N LEU A 134 -11.23 -15.43 -20.33
CA LEU A 134 -12.45 -16.22 -20.61
C LEU A 134 -13.36 -15.55 -21.65
N LEU A 135 -12.82 -15.21 -22.81
CA LEU A 135 -13.65 -15.10 -24.01
C LEU A 135 -13.64 -16.46 -24.72
N PRO A 136 -14.77 -17.18 -24.85
CA PRO A 136 -14.84 -18.32 -25.74
C PRO A 136 -14.66 -17.81 -27.17
N HIS A 137 -13.51 -18.11 -27.77
CA HIS A 137 -13.26 -17.91 -29.19
C HIS A 137 -14.38 -18.60 -29.98
N GLN A 138 -15.20 -17.80 -30.65
CA GLN A 138 -16.09 -18.28 -31.69
C GLN A 138 -15.23 -18.97 -32.76
N ALA A 139 -15.50 -20.25 -32.98
CA ALA A 139 -14.89 -21.02 -34.05
C ALA A 139 -15.28 -20.40 -35.40
N VAL A 140 -14.38 -19.62 -35.98
CA VAL A 140 -14.46 -19.22 -37.38
C VAL A 140 -14.12 -20.45 -38.22
N PHE A 141 -15.16 -21.06 -38.80
CA PHE A 141 -15.02 -22.02 -39.89
C PHE A 141 -14.35 -21.31 -41.07
N GLY A 142 -13.08 -21.64 -41.31
CA GLY A 142 -12.31 -21.19 -42.47
C GLY A 142 -11.71 -22.39 -43.19
N THR A 143 -12.20 -22.63 -44.40
CA THR A 143 -11.81 -23.68 -45.36
C THR A 143 -10.30 -23.79 -45.56
N ARG A 144 -9.78 -25.03 -45.45
CA ARG A 144 -8.40 -25.39 -45.78
C ARG A 144 -8.15 -25.29 -47.29
N THR A 145 -7.14 -24.51 -47.69
CA THR A 145 -6.41 -24.68 -48.95
C THR A 145 -4.97 -25.07 -48.66
N ILE A 146 -4.54 -26.17 -49.28
CA ILE A 146 -3.21 -26.77 -49.22
C ILE A 146 -2.26 -25.97 -50.12
N SER A 147 -1.10 -25.57 -49.59
CA SER A 147 0.09 -25.37 -50.42
C SER A 147 1.39 -25.48 -49.60
N GLN A 148 2.45 -25.86 -50.30
CA GLN A 148 3.60 -26.65 -49.87
C GLN A 148 4.84 -25.82 -49.45
N ASN A 149 5.75 -26.46 -48.68
CA ASN A 149 7.23 -26.29 -48.63
C ASN A 149 7.78 -24.91 -48.16
N THR A 150 8.84 -24.74 -47.35
CA THR A 150 10.11 -25.44 -47.06
C THR A 150 10.68 -24.96 -45.70
N THR A 151 11.46 -25.82 -45.02
CA THR A 151 12.27 -25.51 -43.81
C THR A 151 13.69 -25.06 -44.17
N PRO A 152 14.33 -24.18 -43.36
CA PRO A 152 15.70 -24.46 -42.86
C PRO A 152 15.96 -24.03 -41.38
N PRO A 153 17.12 -24.39 -40.78
CA PRO A 153 17.31 -24.70 -39.35
C PRO A 153 17.92 -23.58 -38.46
N PRO A 154 18.02 -23.78 -37.12
CA PRO A 154 18.59 -22.81 -36.17
C PRO A 154 20.14 -22.79 -36.13
N PRO A 155 20.77 -21.67 -35.73
CA PRO A 155 22.22 -21.54 -35.64
C PRO A 155 22.84 -22.13 -34.35
N PRO A 156 24.15 -22.47 -34.36
CA PRO A 156 24.81 -23.27 -33.31
C PRO A 156 25.50 -22.45 -32.20
N LEU A 157 25.76 -23.16 -31.09
CA LEU A 157 26.60 -22.80 -29.95
C LEU A 157 28.07 -22.69 -30.34
N THR A 158 28.73 -21.60 -29.93
CA THR A 158 30.19 -21.49 -29.94
C THR A 158 30.67 -21.16 -28.53
N ALA A 159 31.43 -22.07 -27.95
CA ALA A 159 32.25 -21.84 -26.77
C ALA A 159 33.62 -21.33 -27.24
N ASP A 160 34.21 -20.37 -26.52
CA ASP A 160 35.66 -20.33 -26.43
C ASP A 160 36.15 -19.74 -25.11
N GLN A 161 37.22 -20.34 -24.61
CA GLN A 161 37.90 -20.05 -23.37
C GLN A 161 38.93 -18.93 -23.58
N ARG A 162 39.17 -18.11 -22.55
CA ARG A 162 40.54 -17.79 -22.10
C ARG A 162 40.56 -17.15 -20.72
N SER A 163 41.20 -17.88 -19.80
CA SER A 163 41.65 -17.45 -18.48
C SER A 163 42.64 -16.29 -18.55
N LEU A 164 42.72 -15.48 -17.48
CA LEU A 164 43.96 -15.18 -16.74
C LEU A 164 43.67 -14.30 -15.50
N GLN A 165 44.04 -14.87 -14.35
CA GLN A 165 44.58 -14.28 -13.11
C GLN A 165 44.28 -12.80 -12.76
N THR A 166 43.68 -12.60 -11.59
CA THR A 166 44.26 -11.68 -10.61
C THR A 166 43.95 -12.14 -9.18
N SER A 167 45.03 -12.45 -8.48
CA SER A 167 45.15 -12.71 -7.05
C SER A 167 45.31 -11.38 -6.31
N SER A 168 44.52 -11.11 -5.27
CA SER A 168 44.98 -10.36 -4.09
C SER A 168 43.90 -10.36 -3.00
N VAL A 169 44.00 -11.35 -2.12
CA VAL A 169 43.64 -11.21 -0.71
C VAL A 169 44.88 -10.68 0.02
N GLY A 170 44.69 -9.60 0.77
CA GLY A 170 45.68 -8.92 1.59
C GLY A 170 45.09 -7.55 1.98
N SER A 171 45.14 -7.06 3.20
CA SER A 171 45.88 -7.48 4.37
C SER A 171 45.15 -6.93 5.59
N VAL A 172 45.05 -7.78 6.62
CA VAL A 172 44.93 -7.33 8.01
C VAL A 172 46.22 -6.57 8.38
N ASN A 173 46.10 -5.60 9.28
CA ASN A 173 47.11 -4.96 10.16
C ASN A 173 46.60 -3.53 10.44
N GLY A 174 46.55 -3.01 11.66
CA GLY A 174 46.96 -3.51 12.96
C GLY A 174 46.71 -2.42 14.00
N ASP A 175 46.55 -2.86 15.24
CA ASP A 175 46.91 -2.23 16.52
C ASP A 175 47.10 -0.71 16.61
N THR A 176 46.46 -0.08 17.61
CA THR A 176 47.14 0.34 18.87
C THR A 176 46.28 1.30 19.69
N LEU A 177 45.92 0.81 20.89
CA LEU A 177 45.88 1.41 22.24
C LEU A 177 45.58 2.91 22.50
N GLU A 178 44.66 3.06 23.46
CA GLU A 178 44.63 3.95 24.64
C GLU A 178 44.75 5.48 24.55
N GLY A 179 43.83 6.13 25.27
CA GLY A 179 43.84 7.56 25.62
C GLY A 179 42.44 8.03 26.00
N ALA A 180 41.91 7.66 27.18
CA ALA A 180 42.05 8.40 28.44
C ALA A 180 41.17 9.67 28.58
N THR A 181 40.21 9.56 29.52
CA THR A 181 39.78 10.55 30.52
C THR A 181 38.56 11.48 30.29
N SER A 182 37.86 11.66 31.43
CA SER A 182 36.99 12.75 31.88
C SER A 182 35.51 12.70 31.47
N SER A 183 34.58 12.31 32.36
CA SER A 183 34.07 12.98 33.59
C SER A 183 33.13 14.18 33.37
N ARG A 184 32.07 14.17 34.20
CA ARG A 184 31.01 15.18 34.50
C ARG A 184 29.67 14.85 33.81
N LYS A 185 28.65 14.29 34.47
CA LYS A 185 27.94 14.65 35.73
C LYS A 185 27.34 16.07 35.68
N GLY A 186 26.01 16.12 35.57
CA GLY A 186 25.20 17.34 35.60
C GLY A 186 23.71 17.01 35.53
N SER A 187 23.16 16.48 36.64
CA SER A 187 21.73 16.58 36.93
C SER A 187 21.38 18.02 37.23
N VAL A 188 20.30 18.56 36.68
CA VAL A 188 19.46 19.53 37.39
C VAL A 188 17.99 19.30 37.02
N GLU A 189 17.22 19.08 38.06
CA GLU A 189 15.77 18.96 38.14
C GLU A 189 15.07 20.21 37.57
N HIS A 190 13.97 20.03 36.84
CA HIS A 190 13.03 21.12 36.59
C HIS A 190 11.76 20.95 37.43
N VAL A 191 11.66 21.87 38.38
CA VAL A 191 10.55 22.12 39.31
C VAL A 191 9.24 22.37 38.55
N VAL A 192 8.20 21.63 38.93
CA VAL A 192 6.80 21.89 38.62
C VAL A 192 6.22 22.85 39.66
N PRO A 193 5.63 24.00 39.29
CA PRO A 193 4.82 24.78 40.20
C PRO A 193 3.38 24.24 40.25
N ASN A 194 2.95 24.04 41.49
CA ASN A 194 1.63 23.76 41.98
C ASN A 194 0.62 24.81 41.49
N VAL A 195 -0.54 24.39 40.97
CA VAL A 195 -1.68 25.28 40.67
C VAL A 195 -2.74 25.03 41.73
N PHE A 196 -2.96 26.03 42.57
CA PHE A 196 -4.00 26.10 43.59
C PHE A 196 -5.20 26.88 43.03
N GLU A 197 -6.41 26.38 43.34
CA GLU A 197 -7.72 27.05 43.41
C GLU A 197 -8.27 27.86 42.22
N ALA A 198 -9.43 27.41 41.71
CA ALA A 198 -10.74 27.99 42.04
C ALA A 198 -11.86 26.97 41.78
#